data_AF-A0A9Q1EX59-F1
#
_entry.id   AF-A0A9Q1EX59-F1
#
_cell.length_a   1.000
_cell.length_b   1.000
_cell.length_c   1.000
_cell.angle_alpha   90.00
_cell.angle_beta   90.00
_cell.angle_gamma   90.00
#
_symmetry.space_group_name_H-M   'P 1'
#
loop_
_entity.id
_entity.type
_entity.pdbx_description
1 polymer ?
#
loop_
_entity_poly.entity_id
_entity_poly.type
_entity_poly.pdbx_seq_one_letter_code
_entity_poly.pdbx_strand_id
1 'polypeptide(L)'
;MHYNENADRPQATTSSGELRYLLWFPKYKQGDFSVRPLKATPAYDYIETLQEQLFKHVVENPEPYQELLQQVYVPPPLCSQYDRPDESEAVARHKSRFAVIDDDEDN
;
A
#
# COMPACT_ATOMS: atom_id res chain seq x y z
N MET A 1 3.48 -23.18 -13.59
CA MET A 1 2.90 -22.10 -12.76
C MET A 1 3.54 -22.18 -11.39
N HIS A 2 4.15 -21.08 -10.91
CA HIS A 2 4.74 -21.02 -9.58
C HIS A 2 3.67 -20.53 -8.59
N TYR A 3 3.57 -21.19 -7.43
CA TYR A 3 2.67 -20.76 -6.37
C TYR A 3 3.20 -19.47 -5.73
N ASN A 4 2.36 -18.44 -5.67
CA ASN A 4 2.62 -17.20 -4.94
C ASN A 4 1.50 -17.02 -3.91
N GLU A 5 1.83 -17.27 -2.65
CA GLU A 5 0.93 -17.13 -1.50
C GLU A 5 0.21 -15.77 -1.44
N ASN A 6 0.84 -14.71 -1.96
CA ASN A 6 0.31 -13.36 -1.91
C ASN A 6 -0.54 -12.94 -3.15
N ALA A 7 -0.74 -13.83 -4.14
CA ALA A 7 -1.42 -13.49 -5.40
C ALA A 7 -2.91 -13.12 -5.20
N ASP A 8 -3.65 -13.97 -4.49
CA ASP A 8 -5.12 -13.92 -4.38
C ASP A 8 -5.61 -13.37 -3.03
N ARG A 9 -4.82 -12.49 -2.41
CA ARG A 9 -5.20 -11.86 -1.14
C ARG A 9 -6.52 -11.09 -1.26
N PRO A 10 -7.49 -11.32 -0.34
CA PRO A 10 -8.78 -10.64 -0.35
C PRO A 10 -8.63 -9.15 -0.03
N GLN A 11 -9.68 -8.36 -0.29
CA GLN A 11 -9.73 -6.97 0.15
C GLN A 11 -9.79 -6.91 1.69
N ALA A 12 -9.06 -5.96 2.27
CA ALA A 12 -9.04 -5.72 3.71
C ALA A 12 -10.38 -5.15 4.19
N THR A 13 -10.79 -5.53 5.39
CA THR A 13 -11.98 -5.00 6.07
C THR A 13 -11.59 -4.27 7.35
N THR A 14 -12.44 -3.34 7.80
CA THR A 14 -12.37 -2.75 9.15
C THR A 14 -12.87 -3.75 10.20
N SER A 15 -12.75 -3.41 11.48
CA SER A 15 -13.36 -4.19 12.58
C SER A 15 -14.88 -4.26 12.50
N SER A 16 -15.53 -3.30 11.83
CA SER A 16 -16.97 -3.28 11.53
C SER A 16 -17.35 -4.07 10.27
N GLY A 17 -16.39 -4.66 9.56
CA GLY A 17 -16.62 -5.44 8.34
C GLY A 17 -16.66 -4.61 7.03
N GLU A 18 -16.38 -3.31 7.08
CA GLU A 18 -16.40 -2.46 5.89
C GLU A 18 -15.14 -2.62 5.05
N LEU A 19 -15.30 -2.70 3.73
CA LEU A 19 -14.20 -2.80 2.77
C LEU A 19 -13.29 -1.56 2.80
N ARG A 20 -11.98 -1.77 2.89
CA ARG A 20 -10.97 -0.71 2.92
C ARG A 20 -10.42 -0.41 1.53
N TYR A 21 -10.10 0.85 1.30
CA TYR A 21 -9.57 1.36 0.04
C TYR A 21 -8.28 2.15 0.28
N LEU A 22 -7.45 2.26 -0.75
CA LEU A 22 -6.21 3.03 -0.75
C LEU A 22 -6.27 4.14 -1.79
N LEU A 23 -5.90 5.36 -1.39
CA LEU A 23 -5.62 6.46 -2.30
C LEU A 23 -4.22 6.30 -2.90
N TRP A 24 -4.16 6.03 -4.20
CA TRP A 24 -2.93 5.88 -4.97
C TRP A 24 -2.68 7.14 -5.80
N PHE A 25 -1.52 7.77 -5.61
CA PHE A 25 -1.10 9.00 -6.28
C PHE A 25 0.04 8.70 -7.28
N PRO A 26 -0.26 8.21 -8.49
CA PRO A 26 0.77 7.90 -9.46
C PRO A 26 1.41 9.18 -10.03
N LYS A 27 2.73 9.13 -10.26
CA LYS A 27 3.52 10.28 -10.72
C LYS A 27 2.96 10.95 -11.99
N TYR A 28 2.45 10.18 -12.94
CA TYR A 28 1.92 10.72 -14.21
C TYR A 28 0.64 11.55 -14.04
N LYS A 29 -0.04 11.44 -12.89
CA LYS A 29 -1.25 12.20 -12.58
C LYS A 29 -0.98 13.57 -11.94
N GLN A 30 0.28 13.91 -11.68
CA GLN A 30 0.70 15.25 -11.22
C GLN A 30 -0.15 15.82 -10.06
N GLY A 31 -0.47 14.99 -9.06
CA GLY A 31 -1.28 15.38 -7.90
C GLY A 31 -2.70 14.80 -7.89
N ASP A 32 -3.22 14.33 -9.03
CA ASP A 32 -4.47 13.56 -9.06
C ASP A 32 -4.25 12.11 -8.56
N PHE A 33 -5.33 11.47 -8.12
CA PHE A 33 -5.31 10.18 -7.44
C PHE A 33 -6.20 9.13 -8.10
N SER A 34 -6.06 7.89 -7.64
CA SER A 34 -6.93 6.78 -7.97
C SER A 34 -7.25 6.03 -6.70
N VAL A 35 -8.51 5.65 -6.50
CA VAL A 35 -8.89 4.78 -5.39
C VAL A 35 -8.81 3.34 -5.87
N ARG A 36 -8.24 2.45 -5.04
CA ARG A 36 -8.12 1.02 -5.33
C ARG A 36 -8.48 0.19 -4.09
N PRO A 37 -8.98 -1.05 -4.25
CA PRO A 37 -9.14 -1.98 -3.14
C PRO A 37 -7.82 -2.18 -2.39
N LEU A 38 -7.83 -2.00 -1.08
CA LEU A 38 -6.67 -2.30 -0.25
C LEU A 38 -6.66 -3.81 0.04
N LYS A 39 -5.64 -4.55 -0.39
CA LYS A 39 -5.54 -5.99 -0.09
C LYS A 39 -5.17 -6.22 1.39
N ALA A 40 -5.79 -7.21 2.04
CA ALA A 40 -5.50 -7.66 3.41
C ALA A 40 -4.01 -7.98 3.57
N THR A 41 -3.35 -7.69 4.69
CA THR A 41 -1.89 -7.75 4.87
C THR A 41 -1.23 -9.00 4.26
N PRO A 42 -0.11 -8.85 3.53
CA PRO A 42 0.61 -9.99 2.97
C PRO A 42 1.28 -10.79 4.08
N ALA A 43 1.40 -12.10 3.87
CA ALA A 43 2.24 -12.95 4.70
C ALA A 43 3.67 -12.91 4.13
N TYR A 44 4.62 -12.56 4.99
CA TYR A 44 6.05 -12.48 4.66
C TYR A 44 6.89 -13.06 5.79
N ASP A 45 6.38 -14.08 6.47
CA ASP A 45 7.02 -14.65 7.67
C ASP A 45 8.44 -15.16 7.36
N TYR A 46 8.69 -15.55 6.10
CA TYR A 46 10.02 -15.92 5.63
C TYR A 46 11.01 -14.73 5.60
N ILE A 47 10.54 -13.49 5.40
CA ILE A 47 11.39 -12.29 5.38
C ILE A 47 11.99 -12.05 6.76
N GLU A 48 11.20 -12.21 7.83
CA GLU A 48 11.70 -12.07 9.20
C GLU A 48 12.81 -13.09 9.49
N THR A 49 12.59 -14.34 9.07
CA THR A 49 13.60 -15.41 9.19
C THR A 49 14.88 -15.07 8.41
N LEU A 50 14.75 -14.56 7.18
CA LEU A 50 15.90 -14.16 6.37
C LEU A 50 16.64 -12.95 6.94
N GLN A 51 15.91 -11.96 7.46
CA GLN A 51 16.50 -10.79 8.12
C GLN A 51 17.29 -11.21 9.36
N GLU A 52 16.73 -12.07 10.21
CA GLU A 52 17.43 -12.61 11.38
C GLU A 52 18.72 -13.32 10.96
N GLN A 53 18.66 -14.20 9.96
CA GLN A 53 19.84 -14.90 9.46
C GLN A 53 20.90 -13.96 8.89
N LEU A 54 20.50 -12.91 8.16
CA LEU A 54 21.40 -11.91 7.60
C LEU A 54 22.16 -11.18 8.72
N PHE A 55 21.44 -10.64 9.71
CA PHE A 55 22.08 -9.90 10.80
C PHE A 55 22.89 -10.81 11.72
N LYS A 56 22.50 -12.07 11.88
CA LYS A 56 23.20 -13.03 12.72
C LYS A 56 24.48 -13.59 12.10
N HIS A 57 24.51 -13.78 10.78
CA HIS A 57 25.59 -14.53 10.11
C HIS A 57 26.39 -13.73 9.08
N VAL A 58 25.89 -12.58 8.63
CA VAL A 58 26.53 -11.79 7.56
C VAL A 58 26.91 -10.39 8.05
N VAL A 59 26.05 -9.78 8.88
CA VAL A 59 26.23 -8.43 9.42
C VAL A 59 26.48 -8.51 10.94
N GLU A 60 27.49 -9.28 11.33
CA GLU A 60 27.85 -9.49 12.74
C GLU A 60 28.20 -8.19 13.48
N ASN A 61 28.74 -7.19 12.75
CA ASN A 61 28.94 -5.83 13.25
C ASN A 61 28.18 -4.80 12.39
N PRO A 62 27.05 -4.24 12.87
CA PRO A 62 26.26 -3.29 12.11
C PRO A 62 26.81 -1.84 12.13
N GLU A 63 27.73 -1.51 13.05
CA GLU A 63 28.22 -0.12 13.26
C GLU A 63 28.71 0.57 11.97
N PRO A 64 29.56 -0.05 11.13
CA PRO A 64 30.07 0.62 9.92
C PRO A 64 28.96 0.99 8.91
N TYR A 65 27.87 0.23 8.90
CA TYR A 65 26.73 0.50 8.01
C TYR A 65 25.87 1.64 8.54
N GLN A 66 25.72 1.76 9.86
CA GLN A 66 24.95 2.84 10.48
C GLN A 66 25.62 4.20 10.26
N GLU A 67 26.94 4.28 10.43
CA GLU A 67 27.72 5.50 10.19
C GLU A 67 27.58 5.98 8.73
N LEU A 68 27.55 5.05 7.77
CA LEU A 68 27.36 5.35 6.36
C LEU A 68 25.92 5.81 6.06
N LEU A 69 24.92 5.16 6.66
CA LEU A 69 23.50 5.53 6.46
C LEU A 69 23.19 6.94 6.96
N GLN A 70 23.82 7.37 8.07
CA GLN A 70 23.65 8.72 8.61
C GLN A 70 24.17 9.83 7.68
N GLN A 71 25.09 9.48 6.77
CA GLN A 71 25.66 10.43 5.80
C GLN A 71 24.80 10.56 4.53
N VAL A 72 23.80 9.70 4.35
CA VAL A 72 22.94 9.69 3.16
C VAL A 72 21.84 10.74 3.31
N TYR A 73 21.81 11.71 2.40
CA TYR A 73 20.70 12.64 2.29
C TYR A 73 19.44 11.94 1.74
N VAL A 74 18.34 12.02 2.49
CA VAL A 74 17.03 11.49 2.06
C VAL A 74 16.12 12.66 1.66
N PRO A 75 15.77 12.82 0.38
CA PRO A 75 14.86 13.87 -0.04
C PRO A 75 13.43 13.60 0.46
N PRO A 76 12.62 14.65 0.67
CA PRO A 76 11.22 14.48 1.02
C PRO A 76 10.45 13.73 -0.09
N PRO A 77 9.42 12.95 0.26
CA PRO A 77 8.58 12.28 -0.73
C PRO A 77 7.94 13.30 -1.68
N LEU A 78 7.99 13.08 -3.00
CA LEU A 78 7.44 14.03 -3.99
C LEU A 78 5.97 14.43 -3.71
N CYS A 79 5.17 13.51 -3.16
CA CYS A 79 3.78 13.77 -2.83
C CYS A 79 3.58 14.76 -1.66
N SER A 80 4.63 15.13 -0.93
CA SER A 80 4.57 16.15 0.12
C SER A 80 4.37 17.57 -0.46
N GLN A 81 4.49 17.73 -1.78
CA GLN A 81 4.31 19.01 -2.48
C GLN A 81 2.87 19.30 -2.89
N TYR A 82 1.93 18.37 -2.65
CA TYR A 82 0.53 18.49 -3.07
C TYR A 82 -0.42 18.40 -1.88
N ASP A 83 -1.53 19.15 -1.95
CA ASP A 83 -2.61 19.04 -0.97
C ASP A 83 -3.32 17.70 -1.11
N ARG A 84 -3.49 17.00 0.03
CA ARG A 84 -4.22 15.74 0.07
C ARG A 84 -5.69 16.02 0.38
N PRO A 85 -6.64 15.53 -0.43
CA PRO A 85 -8.05 15.62 -0.11
C PRO A 85 -8.38 14.75 1.11
N ASP A 86 -9.52 15.03 1.73
CA ASP A 86 -10.04 14.20 2.82
C ASP A 86 -10.32 12.77 2.32
N GLU A 87 -9.90 11.78 3.11
CA GLU A 87 -9.99 10.37 2.75
C GLU A 87 -11.45 9.93 2.58
N SER A 88 -12.36 10.42 3.43
CA SER A 88 -13.77 10.04 3.41
C SER A 88 -14.48 10.56 2.15
N GLU A 89 -14.21 11.81 1.78
CA GLU A 89 -14.74 12.45 0.57
C GLU A 89 -14.23 11.73 -0.69
N ALA A 90 -12.93 11.44 -0.73
CA ALA A 90 -12.30 10.76 -1.86
C ALA A 90 -12.86 9.34 -2.08
N VAL A 91 -13.12 8.60 -1.00
CA VAL A 91 -13.73 7.27 -1.05
C VAL A 91 -15.20 7.35 -1.48
N ALA A 92 -15.98 8.31 -0.96
CA ALA A 92 -17.37 8.49 -1.35
C ALA A 92 -17.52 8.80 -2.85
N ARG A 93 -16.68 9.71 -3.38
CA ARG A 93 -16.66 10.05 -4.80
C ARG A 93 -16.32 8.86 -5.69
N HIS A 94 -15.42 8.00 -5.25
CA HIS A 94 -15.09 6.77 -5.97
C HIS A 94 -16.26 5.78 -6.00
N LYS A 95 -16.89 5.53 -4.84
CA LYS A 95 -18.07 4.65 -4.76
C LYS A 95 -19.22 5.15 -5.64
N SER A 96 -19.46 6.46 -5.68
CA SER A 96 -20.49 7.06 -6.55
C SER A 96 -20.18 6.88 -8.03
N ARG A 97 -18.92 7.08 -8.46
CA ARG A 97 -18.54 6.98 -9.87
C ARG A 97 -18.60 5.56 -10.43
N PHE A 98 -18.36 4.56 -9.60
CA PHE A 98 -18.30 3.14 -10.00
C PHE A 98 -19.44 2.30 -9.41
N ALA A 99 -20.50 2.95 -8.91
CA ALA A 99 -21.73 2.24 -8.61
C ALA A 99 -22.24 1.60 -9.90
N VAL A 100 -22.39 0.28 -9.89
CA VAL A 100 -23.09 -0.44 -10.95
C VAL A 100 -24.51 0.11 -10.95
N ILE A 101 -24.93 0.72 -12.05
CA ILE A 101 -26.34 0.97 -12.31
C ILE A 101 -26.89 -0.41 -12.63
N ASP A 102 -27.50 -1.05 -11.64
CA ASP A 102 -28.38 -2.18 -11.91
C ASP A 102 -29.62 -1.60 -12.62
N ASP A 103 -29.52 -1.47 -13.94
CA ASP A 103 -30.68 -1.30 -14.81
C ASP A 103 -31.45 -2.64 -14.78
N ASP A 104 -32.26 -2.83 -13.74
CA ASP A 104 -33.38 -3.77 -13.77
C ASP A 104 -34.47 -3.17 -14.69
N GLU A 105 -34.24 -3.21 -16.01
CA GLU A 105 -35.32 -3.27 -17.00
C GLU A 105 -35.86 -4.71 -16.99
N ASP A 106 -36.99 -4.93 -16.31
CA ASP A 106 -38.10 -5.75 -16.83
C ASP A 106 -39.25 -5.78 -15.80
N ASN A 107 -40.27 -4.95 -16.04
CA ASN A 107 -41.68 -5.32 -15.82
C ASN A 107 -42.64 -4.51 -16.70
#